data_AF-A0A0W0VI80-F1
#
_entry.id   AF-A0A0W0VI80-F1
#
_cell.length_a   1.000
_cell.length_b   1.000
_cell.length_c   1.000
_cell.angle_alpha   90.00
_cell.angle_beta   90.00
_cell.angle_gamma   90.00
#
_symmetry.space_group_name_H-M   'P 1'
#
loop_
_entity.id
_entity.type
_entity.pdbx_description
1 polymer ?
#
loop_
_entity_poly.entity_id
_entity_poly.type
_entity_poly.pdbx_seq_one_letter_code
_entity_poly.pdbx_strand_id
1 'polypeptide(L)' 'MEIFYQIMAIIAAGLLVGVLYRYIKSKPEELSRENLSKSFSTLGVLALLLIGFVTLLVYIVRST' A
#
# COMPACT_ATOMS: atom_id res chain seq x y z
N MET A 1 -9.64 22.77 16.48
CA MET A 1 -9.69 21.33 16.14
C MET A 1 -8.51 20.90 15.28
N GLU A 2 -8.13 21.64 14.24
CA GLU A 2 -6.99 21.38 13.33
C GLU A 2 -5.68 20.95 14.04
N ILE A 3 -5.18 21.77 14.98
CA ILE A 3 -3.88 21.55 15.63
C ILE A 3 -3.82 20.24 16.42
N PHE A 4 -4.92 19.87 17.09
CA PHE A 4 -4.99 18.63 17.87
C PHE A 4 -4.88 17.40 16.96
N TYR A 5 -5.59 17.40 15.83
CA TYR A 5 -5.49 16.32 14.85
C TYR A 5 -4.11 16.25 14.20
N GLN A 6 -3.49 17.40 13.91
CA GLN A 6 -2.15 17.44 13.34
C GLN A 6 -1.09 16.87 14.30
N ILE A 7 -1.18 17.19 15.59
CA ILE A 7 -0.30 16.62 16.63
C ILE A 7 -0.53 15.11 16.75
N MET A 8 -1.78 14.65 16.75
CA MET A 8 -2.10 13.22 16.77
C MET A 8 -1.60 12.49 15.52
N ALA A 9 -1.68 13.12 14.35
CA ALA A 9 -1.16 12.57 13.10
C ALA A 9 0.37 12.42 13.15
N ILE A 10 1.10 13.39 13.71
CA ILE A 10 2.55 13.32 13.89
C ILE A 10 2.93 12.21 14.86
N ILE A 11 2.23 12.09 15.99
CA ILE A 11 2.47 11.04 16.98
C ILE A 11 2.19 9.66 16.37
N ALA A 12 1.07 9.51 15.67
CA ALA A 12 0.71 8.28 14.99
C ALA A 12 1.72 7.91 13.90
N ALA A 13 2.18 8.88 13.11
CA ALA A 13 3.23 8.68 12.11
C ALA A 13 4.55 8.23 12.76
N GLY A 14 4.96 8.86 13.85
CA GLY A 14 6.16 8.47 14.61
C GLY A 14 6.06 7.05 15.17
N LEU A 15 4.90 6.67 15.72
CA LEU A 15 4.64 5.30 16.20
C LEU A 15 4.67 4.28 15.05
N LEU A 16 4.04 4.59 13.90
CA LEU A 16 4.05 3.74 12.72
C LEU A 16 5.48 3.47 12.23
N VAL A 17 6.29 4.52 12.10
CA VAL A 17 7.70 4.40 11.70
C VAL A 17 8.48 3.57 12.72
N GLY A 18 8.25 3.78 14.02
CA GLY A 18 8.90 3.01 15.09
C GLY A 18 8.55 1.52 15.05
N VAL A 19 7.28 1.19 14.80
CA VAL A 19 6.81 -0.20 14.65
C VAL A 19 7.40 -0.84 13.40
N LEU A 20 7.36 -0.14 12.26
CA LEU A 20 7.97 -0.59 11.01
C LEU A 20 9.47 -0.85 11.19
N TYR A 21 10.21 0.06 11.83
CA TYR A 21 11.63 -0.14 12.09
C TYR A 21 11.90 -1.40 12.92
N ARG A 22 11.12 -1.63 14.00
CA ARG A 22 11.25 -2.83 14.83
C ARG A 22 10.91 -4.11 14.04
N TYR A 23 9.88 -4.05 13.20
CA TYR A 23 9.44 -5.18 12.38
C TYR A 23 10.47 -5.57 11.32
N ILE A 24 10.99 -4.59 10.60
CA ILE A 24 12.03 -4.82 9.57
C ILE A 24 13.30 -5.35 10.22
N LYS A 25 13.66 -4.83 11.42
CA LYS A 25 14.84 -5.29 12.16
C LYS A 25 14.69 -6.71 12.70
N SER A 26 13.49 -7.13 13.12
CA SER A 26 13.27 -8.50 13.62
C SER A 26 13.21 -9.54 12.51
N LYS A 27 12.83 -9.14 11.28
CA LYS A 27 12.74 -10.03 10.12
C LYS A 27 13.25 -9.38 8.83
N PRO A 28 14.57 -9.16 8.71
CA PRO A 28 15.14 -8.52 7.53
C PRO A 28 14.93 -9.33 6.23
N GLU A 29 14.72 -10.64 6.33
CA GLU A 29 14.47 -11.52 5.18
C GLU A 29 13.12 -11.26 4.49
N GLU A 30 12.10 -10.77 5.21
CA GLU A 30 10.81 -10.42 4.62
C GLU A 30 10.93 -9.23 3.66
N LEU A 31 11.90 -8.33 3.88
CA LEU A 31 12.20 -7.20 3.02
C LEU A 31 13.34 -7.50 2.01
N SER A 32 13.68 -8.77 1.83
CA SER A 32 14.66 -9.18 0.82
C SER A 32 14.16 -8.83 -0.59
N ARG A 33 15.12 -8.58 -1.50
CA ARG A 33 14.79 -8.30 -2.91
C ARG A 33 13.93 -9.39 -3.55
N GLU A 34 14.11 -10.64 -3.13
CA GLU A 34 13.34 -11.77 -3.63
C GLU A 34 11.86 -11.69 -3.19
N ASN A 35 11.61 -11.46 -1.90
CA ASN A 35 10.24 -11.35 -1.36
C ASN A 35 9.51 -10.09 -1.84
N LEU A 36 10.25 -8.99 -2.01
CA LEU A 36 9.73 -7.77 -2.63
C LEU A 36 9.37 -7.98 -4.11
N SER A 37 10.20 -8.69 -4.88
CA SER A 37 9.92 -8.99 -6.28
C SER A 37 8.70 -9.91 -6.44
N LYS A 38 8.59 -10.95 -5.60
CA LYS A 38 7.40 -11.84 -5.59
C LYS A 38 6.13 -11.06 -5.25
N SER A 39 6.17 -10.21 -4.22
CA SER A 39 5.03 -9.37 -3.82
C SER A 39 4.66 -8.36 -4.91
N PHE A 40 5.65 -7.72 -5.54
CA PHE A 40 5.43 -6.78 -6.64
C PHE A 40 4.80 -7.45 -7.86
N SER A 41 5.21 -8.67 -8.20
CA SER A 41 4.60 -9.44 -9.29
C SER A 41 3.13 -9.75 -9.01
N THR A 42 2.80 -10.28 -7.83
CA THR A 42 1.41 -10.60 -7.46
C THR A 42 0.53 -9.34 -7.41
N LEU A 43 1.00 -8.29 -6.73
CA LEU A 43 0.27 -7.02 -6.63
C LEU A 43 0.15 -6.32 -7.98
N GLY A 44 1.17 -6.38 -8.82
CA GLY A 44 1.18 -5.81 -10.17
C GLY A 44 0.16 -6.49 -11.09
N VAL A 45 0.11 -7.83 -11.08
CA VAL A 45 -0.91 -8.59 -11.82
C VAL A 45 -2.31 -8.24 -11.34
N LEU A 46 -2.50 -8.20 -10.01
CA LEU A 46 -3.80 -7.85 -9.42
C LEU A 46 -4.24 -6.43 -9.81
N ALA A 47 -3.31 -5.48 -9.81
CA ALA A 47 -3.56 -4.09 -10.21
C ALA A 47 -3.93 -3.98 -11.70
N LEU A 48 -3.23 -4.69 -12.59
CA LEU A 48 -3.56 -4.72 -14.01
C LEU A 48 -4.96 -5.29 -14.26
N LEU A 49 -5.32 -6.36 -13.55
CA LEU A 49 -6.65 -6.95 -13.61
C LEU A 49 -7.73 -5.95 -13.19
N LEU A 50 -7.49 -5.24 -12.09
CA LEU A 50 -8.42 -4.23 -11.59
C LEU A 50 -8.57 -3.05 -12.57
N ILE A 51 -7.47 -2.58 -13.16
CA ILE A 51 -7.51 -1.53 -14.19
C ILE A 51 -8.35 -1.97 -15.39
N GLY A 52 -8.14 -3.20 -15.87
CA GLY A 52 -8.94 -3.76 -16.96
C GLY A 52 -10.42 -3.83 -16.60
N PHE A 53 -10.74 -4.29 -15.39
CA PHE A 53 -12.11 -4.37 -14.89
C PHE A 53 -12.78 -2.99 -14.82
N VAL A 54 -12.13 -2.00 -14.21
CA VAL A 54 -12.65 -0.63 -14.11
C VAL A 54 -12.82 -0.01 -15.50
N THR A 55 -11.87 -0.23 -16.41
CA THR A 55 -11.95 0.28 -17.79
C THR A 55 -13.14 -0.32 -18.54
N LEU A 56 -13.40 -1.61 -18.36
CA LEU A 56 -14.57 -2.29 -18.93
C LEU A 56 -15.89 -1.74 -18.37
N LEU A 57 -15.96 -1.51 -17.05
CA LEU A 57 -17.14 -0.87 -16.44
C LEU A 57 -17.40 0.53 -17.02
N VAL A 58 -16.35 1.36 -17.12
CA VAL A 58 -16.45 2.70 -17.71
C VAL A 58 -16.91 2.63 -19.17
N TYR A 59 -16.39 1.67 -19.93
CA TYR A 59 -16.78 1.49 -21.33
C TYR A 59 -18.28 1.14 -21.47
N ILE A 60 -18.76 0.18 -20.68
CA ILE A 60 -20.18 -0.23 -20.68
C ILE A 60 -21.07 0.95 -20.32
N VAL A 61 -20.77 1.64 -19.22
CA VAL A 61 -21.54 2.80 -18.75
C VAL A 61 -21.56 3.92 -19.78
N ARG A 62 -20.46 4.14 -20.51
CA ARG A 62 -20.38 5.17 -21.55
C ARG A 62 -21.04 4.77 -22.87
N SER A 63 -21.18 3.47 -23.12
CA SER A 63 -21.80 2.92 -24.33
C SER A 63 -23.32 2.73 -24.23
N THR A 64 -23.89 2.94 -23.04
CA THR A 64 -25.35 2.91 -22.79
C THR A 64 -25.88 4.34 -22.74
#